data_AF-A0A2E1NWL7-F1
#
_entry.id   AF-A0A2E1NWL7-F1
#
_cell.length_a   1.000
_cell.length_b   1.000
_cell.length_c   1.000
_cell.angle_alpha   90.00
_cell.angle_beta   90.00
_cell.angle_gamma   90.00
#
_symmetry.space_group_name_H-M   'P 1'
#
loop_
_entity.id
_entity.type
_entity.pdbx_description
1 polymer ?
#
loop_
_entity_poly.entity_id
_entity_poly.type
_entity_poly.pdbx_seq_one_letter_code
_entity_poly.pdbx_strand_id
1 'polypeptide(L)'
;MSMKVLMLKQLLKLIGTASRQPVFVAASALIFASFSLTLWAGILLLSAMAYTPEINREPERQQTINSIVSTEAINGRHFFGQADEEPQVIIEALPETKLNLTLAGLFTSPNQKDTGAIIIDERKQSQYFSIGQELPGGVTLQSVHKDRVVINRNGIYETLFIEDIDAPQTRFAKDKSQLDGTSIIRRRIEELKKKQVANQ
;
A
#
# COMPACT_ATOMS: atom_id res chain seq x y z
N MET A 1 86.64 -52.52 37.44
CA MET A 1 86.07 -51.19 37.10
C MET A 1 86.67 -50.76 35.77
N SER A 2 86.06 -51.19 34.65
CA SER A 2 86.80 -51.29 33.38
C SER A 2 86.13 -50.44 32.30
N MET A 3 86.88 -49.44 31.82
CA MET A 3 86.77 -48.50 30.68
C MET A 3 85.39 -48.03 30.19
N LYS A 4 84.40 -48.92 30.10
CA LYS A 4 83.01 -48.64 29.70
C LYS A 4 82.33 -47.63 30.62
N VAL A 5 82.61 -47.68 31.93
CA VAL A 5 82.02 -46.75 32.92
C VAL A 5 82.70 -45.38 32.92
N LEU A 6 83.98 -45.31 32.50
CA LEU A 6 84.69 -44.03 32.33
C LEU A 6 84.25 -43.34 31.03
N MET A 7 84.01 -44.10 29.95
CA MET A 7 83.43 -43.57 28.70
C MET A 7 81.98 -43.11 28.85
N LEU A 8 81.16 -43.79 29.67
CA LEU A 8 79.78 -43.37 29.92
C LEU A 8 79.70 -42.05 30.71
N LYS A 9 80.71 -41.79 31.56
CA LYS A 9 80.84 -40.52 32.29
C LYS A 9 81.40 -39.38 31.43
N GLN A 10 82.04 -39.67 30.29
CA GLN A 10 82.75 -38.68 29.48
C GLN A 10 81.90 -37.98 28.41
N LEU A 11 80.78 -38.55 27.92
CA LEU A 11 79.97 -37.88 26.86
C LEU A 11 78.51 -37.58 27.23
N LEU A 12 78.05 -37.98 28.41
CA LEU A 12 76.88 -37.33 29.03
C LEU A 12 77.14 -35.82 29.27
N LYS A 13 78.40 -35.36 29.20
CA LYS A 13 78.82 -33.96 29.35
C LYS A 13 78.75 -33.12 28.06
N LEU A 14 78.33 -33.69 26.92
CA LEU A 14 78.07 -32.94 25.68
C LEU A 14 76.57 -32.70 25.40
N ILE A 15 75.72 -32.90 26.41
CA ILE A 15 74.45 -32.19 26.57
C ILE A 15 74.84 -30.78 27.07
N GLY A 16 75.40 -29.96 26.18
CA GLY A 16 76.31 -28.90 26.62
C GLY A 16 76.47 -27.70 25.71
N THR A 17 75.65 -27.54 24.67
CA THR A 17 75.25 -26.23 24.16
C THR A 17 73.80 -26.35 23.71
N ALA A 18 72.92 -26.12 24.68
CA ALA A 18 71.70 -25.39 24.38
C ALA A 18 72.10 -24.24 23.44
N SER A 19 71.52 -24.18 22.24
CA SER A 19 71.61 -22.96 21.45
C SER A 19 70.96 -21.87 22.28
N ARG A 20 71.76 -21.17 23.10
CA ARG A 20 71.43 -20.00 23.93
C ARG A 20 71.11 -18.76 23.07
N GLN A 21 70.45 -19.02 21.94
CA GLN A 21 69.85 -18.02 21.11
C GLN A 21 68.39 -18.46 21.02
N PRO A 22 67.52 -18.05 21.97
CA PRO A 22 66.09 -18.35 21.91
C PRO A 22 65.50 -17.95 20.54
N VAL A 23 66.17 -17.02 19.86
CA VAL A 23 65.89 -16.55 18.51
C VAL A 23 65.78 -17.68 17.47
N PHE A 24 66.69 -18.67 17.41
CA PHE A 24 66.62 -19.71 16.36
C PHE A 24 65.53 -20.75 16.64
N VAL A 25 65.31 -21.10 17.91
CA VAL A 25 64.24 -22.02 18.32
C VAL A 25 62.87 -21.36 18.15
N ALA A 26 62.76 -20.07 18.47
CA ALA A 26 61.56 -19.28 18.21
C ALA A 26 61.32 -19.10 16.71
N ALA A 27 62.37 -18.82 15.92
CA ALA A 27 62.25 -18.66 14.47
C ALA A 27 61.79 -19.95 13.77
N SER A 28 62.34 -21.11 14.14
CA SER A 28 61.88 -22.38 13.58
C SER A 28 60.44 -22.69 14.00
N ALA A 29 60.08 -22.46 15.27
CA ALA A 29 58.70 -22.63 15.74
C ALA A 29 57.70 -21.72 14.99
N LEU A 30 58.07 -20.47 14.68
CA LEU A 30 57.24 -19.55 13.90
C LEU A 30 57.08 -20.01 12.44
N ILE A 31 58.15 -20.55 11.83
CA ILE A 31 58.08 -21.11 10.47
C ILE A 31 57.17 -22.34 10.44
N PHE A 32 57.31 -23.26 11.41
CA PHE A 32 56.43 -24.42 11.50
C PHE A 32 54.97 -24.04 11.78
N ALA A 33 54.73 -23.04 12.63
CA ALA A 33 53.38 -22.55 12.90
C ALA A 33 52.77 -21.90 11.64
N SER A 34 53.55 -21.11 10.88
CA SER A 34 53.10 -20.51 9.63
C SER A 34 52.81 -21.57 8.55
N PHE A 35 53.68 -22.57 8.41
CA PHE A 35 53.44 -23.70 7.50
C PHE A 35 52.22 -24.51 7.90
N SER A 36 52.03 -24.79 9.19
CA SER A 36 50.86 -25.51 9.70
C SER A 36 49.56 -24.74 9.43
N LEU A 37 49.56 -23.42 9.68
CA LEU A 37 48.43 -22.55 9.39
C LEU A 37 48.12 -22.49 7.89
N THR A 38 49.15 -22.39 7.06
CA THR A 38 48.99 -22.31 5.59
C THR A 38 48.49 -23.62 5.02
N LEU A 39 49.02 -24.76 5.49
CA LEU A 39 48.55 -26.09 5.08
C LEU A 39 47.12 -26.35 5.55
N TRP A 40 46.78 -25.97 6.78
CA TRP A 40 45.44 -26.15 7.33
C TRP A 40 44.39 -25.26 6.63
N ALA A 41 44.73 -23.99 6.38
CA ALA A 41 43.89 -23.06 5.63
C ALA A 41 43.74 -23.48 4.15
N GLY A 42 44.78 -24.05 3.54
CA GLY A 42 44.74 -24.57 2.18
C GLY A 42 43.77 -25.74 2.02
N ILE A 43 43.68 -26.63 3.01
CA ILE A 43 42.70 -27.74 3.02
C ILE A 43 41.27 -27.20 3.09
N LEU A 44 41.02 -26.17 3.92
CA LEU A 44 39.72 -25.50 4.02
C LEU A 44 39.35 -24.85 2.67
N LEU A 45 40.28 -24.10 2.08
CA LEU A 45 40.07 -23.45 0.78
C LEU A 45 39.74 -24.48 -0.30
N LEU A 46 40.48 -25.59 -0.39
CA LEU A 46 40.23 -26.63 -1.38
C LEU A 46 38.87 -27.32 -1.19
N SER A 47 38.43 -27.51 0.06
CA SER A 47 37.10 -28.04 0.37
C SER A 47 35.97 -27.10 -0.11
N ALA A 48 36.18 -25.78 -0.08
CA ALA A 48 35.21 -24.82 -0.60
C ALA A 48 35.11 -24.85 -2.13
N MET A 49 36.22 -25.09 -2.84
CA MET A 49 36.21 -25.25 -4.30
C MET A 49 35.54 -26.56 -4.74
N ALA A 50 35.69 -27.61 -3.93
CA ALA A 50 35.09 -28.93 -4.17
C ALA A 50 33.66 -29.06 -3.62
N TYR A 51 33.16 -28.04 -2.90
CA TYR A 51 31.79 -27.99 -2.44
C TYR A 51 30.85 -27.69 -3.62
N THR A 52 30.51 -28.74 -4.35
CA THR A 52 29.31 -28.72 -5.16
C THR A 52 28.14 -29.02 -4.21
N PRO A 53 27.21 -28.07 -3.97
CA PRO A 53 26.00 -28.43 -3.26
C PRO A 53 25.32 -29.50 -4.10
N GLU A 54 25.15 -30.68 -3.53
CA GLU A 54 24.24 -31.68 -4.07
C GLU A 54 22.84 -31.07 -3.93
N ILE A 55 22.47 -30.24 -4.91
CA ILE A 55 21.07 -29.88 -5.13
C ILE A 55 20.42 -31.24 -5.31
N ASN A 56 19.66 -31.68 -4.32
CA ASN A 56 18.85 -32.90 -4.40
C ASN A 56 17.82 -32.70 -5.51
N ARG A 57 18.29 -32.85 -6.75
CA ARG A 57 17.46 -33.08 -7.91
C ARG A 57 17.16 -34.55 -7.83
N GLU A 58 16.20 -34.87 -6.94
CA GLU A 58 15.33 -36.03 -7.13
C GLU A 58 15.12 -36.13 -8.65
N PRO A 59 15.38 -37.27 -9.30
CA PRO A 59 15.10 -37.38 -10.72
C PRO A 59 13.67 -36.91 -10.89
N GLU A 60 13.48 -35.84 -11.66
CA GLU A 60 12.14 -35.38 -12.00
C GLU A 60 11.45 -36.61 -12.61
N ARG A 61 10.65 -37.30 -11.79
CA ARG A 61 9.37 -37.74 -12.30
C ARG A 61 8.84 -36.47 -12.91
N GLN A 62 8.77 -36.46 -14.23
CA GLN A 62 8.11 -35.45 -15.02
C GLN A 62 6.64 -35.46 -14.60
N GLN A 63 6.37 -34.99 -13.39
CA GLN A 63 5.12 -34.38 -13.02
C GLN A 63 5.22 -33.02 -13.64
N THR A 64 4.95 -33.03 -14.94
CA THR A 64 4.49 -31.90 -15.72
C THR A 64 3.90 -30.84 -14.77
N ILE A 65 4.66 -29.80 -14.42
CA ILE A 65 4.16 -28.64 -13.69
C ILE A 65 3.36 -27.79 -14.69
N ASN A 66 2.39 -28.41 -15.38
CA ASN A 66 1.49 -27.72 -16.30
C ASN A 66 0.10 -27.53 -15.68
N SER A 67 -0.08 -27.71 -14.37
CA SER A 67 -1.44 -27.68 -13.80
C SER A 67 -1.58 -27.26 -12.34
N ILE A 68 -0.53 -26.81 -11.64
CA ILE A 68 -0.71 -26.32 -10.26
C ILE A 68 -1.27 -24.89 -10.25
N VAL A 69 -1.00 -24.13 -11.31
CA VAL A 69 -1.57 -22.79 -11.52
C VAL A 69 -2.06 -22.71 -12.96
N SER A 70 -3.27 -23.21 -13.20
CA SER A 70 -3.93 -23.04 -14.49
C SER A 70 -4.21 -21.56 -14.71
N THR A 71 -3.55 -20.99 -15.71
CA THR A 71 -3.77 -19.61 -16.19
C THR A 71 -5.24 -19.39 -16.56
N GLU A 72 -5.90 -20.40 -17.12
CA GLU A 72 -7.34 -20.42 -17.42
C GLU A 72 -8.18 -20.30 -16.13
N ALA A 73 -7.78 -20.96 -15.04
CA ALA A 73 -8.47 -20.87 -13.76
C ALA A 73 -8.24 -19.54 -13.04
N ILE A 74 -7.13 -18.85 -13.32
CA ILE A 74 -6.90 -17.47 -12.84
C ILE A 74 -7.73 -16.48 -13.65
N ASN A 75 -7.69 -16.59 -14.97
CA ASN A 75 -8.36 -15.66 -15.89
C ASN A 75 -9.89 -15.78 -15.78
N GLY A 76 -10.43 -16.99 -15.57
CA GLY A 76 -11.87 -17.22 -15.38
C GLY A 76 -12.43 -16.76 -14.03
N ARG A 77 -11.59 -16.30 -13.09
CA ARG A 77 -12.03 -15.80 -11.77
C ARG A 77 -12.27 -14.29 -11.71
N HIS A 78 -12.06 -13.57 -12.81
CA HIS A 78 -12.42 -12.15 -12.97
C HIS A 78 -12.08 -11.29 -11.73
N PHE A 79 -10.85 -11.41 -11.21
CA PHE A 79 -10.40 -10.73 -9.99
C PHE A 79 -10.51 -9.20 -10.03
N PHE A 80 -10.65 -8.62 -11.22
CA PHE A 80 -10.76 -7.18 -11.46
C PHE A 80 -12.12 -6.80 -12.06
N GLY A 81 -13.09 -7.72 -12.05
CA GLY A 81 -14.38 -7.58 -12.73
C GLY A 81 -14.38 -8.11 -14.16
N GLN A 82 -15.58 -8.21 -14.73
CA GLN A 82 -15.80 -8.52 -16.14
C GLN A 82 -15.98 -7.21 -16.91
N ALA A 83 -15.23 -7.02 -18.00
CA ALA A 83 -15.36 -5.84 -18.84
C ALA A 83 -16.68 -5.81 -19.64
N ASP A 84 -17.39 -6.93 -19.70
CA ASP A 84 -18.68 -7.08 -20.38
C ASP A 84 -19.87 -6.58 -19.54
N GLU A 85 -19.67 -6.34 -18.23
CA GLU A 85 -20.68 -5.67 -17.40
C GLU A 85 -20.39 -4.17 -17.37
N GLU A 86 -21.31 -3.36 -17.90
CA GLU A 86 -21.28 -1.92 -17.67
C GLU A 86 -21.27 -1.68 -16.15
N PRO A 87 -20.27 -0.98 -15.60
CA PRO A 87 -20.18 -0.76 -14.18
C PRO A 87 -21.44 -0.03 -13.72
N GLN A 88 -22.24 -0.68 -12.88
CA GLN A 88 -23.35 -0.06 -12.21
C GLN A 88 -22.79 0.94 -11.21
N VAL A 89 -22.60 2.19 -11.67
CA VAL A 89 -22.21 3.30 -10.79
C VAL A 89 -23.34 3.44 -9.77
N ILE A 90 -23.02 3.23 -8.49
CA ILE A 90 -23.95 3.49 -7.39
C ILE A 90 -24.09 5.01 -7.27
N ILE A 91 -25.11 5.56 -7.91
CA ILE A 91 -25.30 7.01 -8.08
C ILE A 91 -25.49 7.70 -6.72
N GLU A 92 -26.02 6.99 -5.73
CA GLU A 92 -26.32 7.55 -4.40
C GLU A 92 -25.07 7.92 -3.58
N ALA A 93 -23.91 7.32 -3.88
CA ALA A 93 -22.67 7.51 -3.10
C ALA A 93 -21.65 8.45 -3.78
N LEU A 94 -22.03 9.08 -4.90
CA LEU A 94 -21.13 9.98 -5.64
C LEU A 94 -20.92 11.30 -4.88
N PRO A 95 -19.69 11.82 -4.83
CA PRO A 95 -19.43 13.14 -4.27
C PRO A 95 -20.10 14.23 -5.11
N GLU A 96 -20.60 15.27 -4.45
CA GLU A 96 -21.08 16.48 -5.12
C GLU A 96 -19.91 17.22 -5.78
N THR A 97 -20.12 17.70 -7.00
CA THR A 97 -19.09 18.43 -7.72
C THR A 97 -18.78 19.77 -7.07
N LYS A 98 -17.50 20.16 -7.13
CA LYS A 98 -17.02 21.46 -6.66
C LYS A 98 -16.74 22.43 -7.80
N LEU A 99 -17.14 22.08 -9.03
CA LEU A 99 -16.99 22.95 -10.19
C LEU A 99 -17.98 24.11 -10.12
N ASN A 100 -17.58 25.27 -10.63
CA ASN A 100 -18.44 26.45 -10.75
C ASN A 100 -19.36 26.30 -11.98
N LEU A 101 -20.20 25.27 -11.96
CA LEU A 101 -21.19 24.99 -13.00
C LEU A 101 -22.57 25.01 -12.35
N THR A 102 -23.52 25.64 -13.02
CA THR A 102 -24.93 25.63 -12.59
C THR A 102 -25.72 24.77 -13.57
N LEU A 103 -26.40 23.75 -13.05
CA LEU A 103 -27.34 22.95 -13.83
C LEU A 103 -28.67 23.72 -13.93
N ALA A 104 -28.98 24.24 -15.12
CA ALA A 104 -30.17 25.06 -15.35
C ALA A 104 -31.38 24.25 -15.81
N GLY A 105 -31.17 23.07 -16.41
CA GLY A 105 -32.26 22.24 -16.88
C GLY A 105 -31.84 20.83 -17.26
N LEU A 106 -32.80 19.91 -17.22
CA LEU A 106 -32.64 18.49 -17.49
C LEU A 106 -33.67 18.05 -18.53
N PHE A 107 -33.23 17.30 -19.53
CA PHE A 107 -34.07 16.69 -20.54
C PHE A 107 -33.89 15.18 -20.47
N THR A 108 -34.96 14.49 -20.06
CA THR A 108 -34.97 13.02 -20.00
C THR A 108 -35.96 12.51 -21.03
N SER A 109 -35.51 11.60 -21.90
CA SER A 109 -36.32 10.97 -22.94
C SER A 109 -36.16 9.45 -22.84
N PRO A 110 -37.17 8.65 -23.22
CA PRO A 110 -37.02 7.20 -23.37
C PRO A 110 -35.91 6.82 -24.36
N ASN A 111 -35.64 7.71 -25.32
CA ASN A 111 -34.53 7.57 -26.25
C ASN A 111 -33.30 8.32 -25.70
N GLN A 112 -32.22 7.58 -25.48
CA GLN A 112 -30.98 8.12 -24.90
C GLN A 112 -30.37 9.24 -25.75
N LYS A 113 -30.62 9.27 -27.07
CA LYS A 113 -30.15 10.32 -27.99
C LYS A 113 -30.78 11.69 -27.73
N ASP A 114 -31.99 11.71 -27.17
CA ASP A 114 -32.74 12.93 -26.90
C ASP A 114 -32.63 13.35 -25.42
N THR A 115 -31.72 12.72 -24.68
CA THR A 115 -31.45 12.98 -23.27
C THR A 115 -30.22 13.90 -23.13
N GLY A 116 -30.32 14.91 -22.27
CA GLY A 116 -29.26 15.89 -22.09
C GLY A 116 -29.54 16.88 -20.97
N ALA A 117 -28.65 17.86 -20.82
CA ALA A 117 -28.73 18.86 -19.76
C ALA A 117 -28.34 20.25 -20.29
N ILE A 118 -28.96 21.28 -19.73
CA ILE A 118 -28.56 22.67 -19.95
C ILE A 118 -27.69 23.10 -18.78
N ILE A 119 -26.47 23.52 -19.08
CA ILE A 119 -25.45 23.86 -18.09
C ILE A 119 -24.98 25.28 -18.36
N ILE A 120 -24.85 26.04 -17.27
CA ILE A 120 -24.32 27.40 -17.26
C ILE A 120 -22.89 27.35 -16.73
N ASP A 121 -21.96 27.93 -17.48
CA ASP A 121 -20.56 28.03 -17.08
C ASP A 121 -20.27 29.26 -16.21
N GLU A 122 -19.02 29.38 -15.75
CA GLU A 122 -18.54 30.54 -14.99
C GLU A 122 -18.65 31.88 -15.74
N ARG A 123 -18.77 31.85 -17.07
CA ARG A 123 -18.94 33.02 -17.94
C ARG A 123 -20.42 33.36 -18.16
N LYS A 124 -21.34 32.66 -17.46
CA LYS A 124 -22.80 32.79 -17.58
C LYS A 124 -23.32 32.42 -18.97
N GLN A 125 -22.60 31.59 -19.71
CA GLN A 125 -23.05 31.05 -20.99
C GLN A 125 -23.84 29.77 -20.75
N SER A 126 -25.07 29.72 -21.24
CA SER A 126 -25.96 28.56 -21.16
C SER A 126 -25.89 27.76 -22.45
N GLN A 127 -25.62 26.46 -22.35
CA GLN A 127 -25.56 25.57 -23.51
C GLN A 127 -26.15 24.20 -23.18
N TYR A 128 -26.72 23.56 -24.19
CA TYR A 128 -27.23 22.19 -24.13
C TYR A 128 -26.10 21.18 -24.40
N PHE A 129 -26.02 20.14 -23.58
CA PHE A 129 -25.06 19.05 -23.70
C PHE A 129 -25.77 17.68 -23.72
N SER A 130 -25.41 16.84 -24.68
CA SER A 130 -25.86 15.44 -24.75
C SER A 130 -24.94 14.52 -23.94
N ILE A 131 -25.43 13.32 -23.58
CA ILE A 131 -24.61 12.28 -22.95
C ILE A 131 -23.36 11.99 -23.80
N GLY A 132 -22.19 11.92 -23.17
CA GLY A 132 -20.89 11.73 -23.80
C GLY A 132 -20.21 13.02 -24.27
N GLN A 133 -20.89 14.17 -24.21
CA GLN A 133 -20.30 15.45 -24.61
C GLN A 133 -19.43 16.06 -23.51
N GLU A 134 -18.41 16.81 -23.91
CA GLU A 134 -17.54 17.56 -23.01
C GLU A 134 -18.20 18.88 -22.57
N LEU A 135 -18.20 19.13 -21.27
CA LEU A 135 -18.67 20.35 -20.62
C LEU A 135 -17.51 21.35 -20.42
N PRO A 136 -17.82 22.64 -20.22
CA PRO A 136 -16.88 23.62 -19.69
C PRO A 136 -16.21 23.10 -18.40
N GLY A 137 -14.88 23.21 -18.33
CA GLY A 137 -14.10 22.67 -17.20
C GLY A 137 -13.47 21.30 -17.47
N GLY A 138 -13.54 20.77 -18.69
CA GLY A 138 -12.83 19.55 -19.10
C GLY A 138 -13.39 18.27 -18.49
N VAL A 139 -14.71 18.22 -18.33
CA VAL A 139 -15.44 17.07 -17.79
C VAL A 139 -16.44 16.56 -18.80
N THR A 140 -16.80 15.28 -18.74
CA THR A 140 -17.74 14.67 -19.69
C THR A 140 -19.08 14.40 -19.03
N LEU A 141 -20.19 14.66 -19.72
CA LEU A 141 -21.52 14.31 -19.24
C LEU A 141 -21.71 12.80 -19.35
N GLN A 142 -21.84 12.09 -18.23
CA GLN A 142 -21.99 10.63 -18.28
C GLN A 142 -23.46 10.18 -18.21
N SER A 143 -24.24 10.72 -17.29
CA SER A 143 -25.65 10.36 -17.20
C SER A 143 -26.51 11.52 -16.71
N VAL A 144 -27.77 11.50 -17.12
CA VAL A 144 -28.77 12.49 -16.78
C VAL A 144 -29.85 11.81 -15.97
N HIS A 145 -30.12 12.35 -14.78
CA HIS A 145 -31.15 11.86 -13.87
C HIS A 145 -32.21 12.95 -13.66
N LYS A 146 -33.18 12.67 -12.80
CA LYS A 146 -34.35 13.53 -12.59
C LYS A 146 -34.02 14.87 -11.92
N ASP A 147 -33.05 14.89 -11.01
CA ASP A 147 -32.68 16.03 -10.16
C ASP A 147 -31.20 16.42 -10.26
N ARG A 148 -30.42 15.66 -11.03
CA ARG A 148 -28.96 15.75 -11.09
C ARG A 148 -28.41 15.21 -12.39
N VAL A 149 -27.17 15.58 -12.69
CA VAL A 149 -26.35 14.91 -13.72
C VAL A 149 -25.11 14.30 -13.08
N VAL A 150 -24.63 13.20 -13.65
CA VAL A 150 -23.32 12.63 -13.32
C VAL A 150 -22.33 13.08 -14.37
N ILE A 151 -21.23 13.65 -13.92
CA ILE A 151 -20.11 14.05 -14.76
C ILE A 151 -18.89 13.18 -14.45
N ASN A 152 -18.05 12.99 -15.45
CA ASN A 152 -16.76 12.31 -15.31
C ASN A 152 -15.64 13.33 -15.45
N ARG A 153 -14.81 13.44 -14.41
CA ARG A 153 -13.58 14.22 -14.41
C ARG A 153 -12.39 13.30 -14.25
N ASN A 154 -11.70 13.02 -15.35
CA ASN A 154 -10.49 12.17 -15.38
C ASN A 154 -10.67 10.78 -14.73
N GLY A 155 -11.84 10.16 -14.91
CA GLY A 155 -12.21 8.87 -14.33
C GLY A 155 -12.90 8.95 -12.96
N ILE A 156 -13.02 10.15 -12.37
CA ILE A 156 -13.76 10.38 -11.12
C ILE A 156 -15.17 10.82 -11.47
N TYR A 157 -16.16 10.05 -11.04
CA TYR A 157 -17.57 10.40 -11.19
C TYR A 157 -17.99 11.36 -10.08
N GLU A 158 -18.67 12.44 -10.44
CA GLU A 158 -19.20 13.45 -9.53
C GLU A 158 -20.65 13.79 -9.90
N THR A 159 -21.42 14.28 -8.94
CA THR A 159 -22.81 14.69 -9.15
C THR A 159 -22.94 16.20 -9.17
N LEU A 160 -23.60 16.75 -10.20
CA LEU A 160 -24.05 18.14 -10.24
C LEU A 160 -25.58 18.18 -10.08
N PHE A 161 -26.04 18.83 -9.01
CA PHE A 161 -27.46 18.99 -8.71
C PHE A 161 -28.04 20.21 -9.39
N ILE A 162 -29.35 20.19 -9.62
CA ILE A 162 -30.06 21.40 -10.03
C ILE A 162 -30.02 22.39 -8.87
N GLU A 163 -29.54 23.61 -9.12
CA GLU A 163 -29.61 24.67 -8.12
C GLU A 163 -31.06 25.15 -8.06
N ASP A 164 -31.75 24.85 -6.96
CA ASP A 164 -32.99 25.53 -6.62
C ASP A 164 -32.67 27.01 -6.44
N ILE A 165 -33.15 27.83 -7.36
CA ILE A 165 -32.97 29.30 -7.34
C ILE A 165 -33.58 29.91 -6.06
N ASP A 166 -34.47 29.16 -5.37
CA ASP A 166 -35.12 29.52 -4.11
C ASP A 166 -34.57 28.76 -2.88
N ALA A 167 -33.57 27.87 -3.02
CA ALA A 167 -32.98 27.22 -1.86
C ALA A 167 -32.24 28.28 -1.04
N PRO A 168 -32.67 28.55 0.21
CA PRO A 168 -31.89 29.41 1.08
C PRO A 168 -30.53 28.74 1.24
N GLN A 169 -29.46 29.52 1.12
CA GLN A 169 -28.07 29.18 1.41
C GLN A 169 -27.89 28.76 2.87
N THR A 170 -28.59 27.72 3.28
CA THR A 170 -28.63 27.16 4.64
C THR A 170 -27.57 26.08 4.80
N ARG A 171 -26.75 25.82 3.77
CA ARG A 171 -25.67 24.82 3.79
C ARG A 171 -24.49 25.22 4.70
N PHE A 172 -24.51 26.41 5.31
CA PHE A 172 -23.54 26.81 6.34
C PHE A 172 -24.16 27.33 7.65
N ALA A 173 -25.47 27.18 7.86
CA ALA A 173 -26.15 27.71 9.05
C ALA A 173 -27.02 26.69 9.81
N LYS A 174 -26.96 25.40 9.45
CA LYS A 174 -27.70 24.34 10.13
C LYS A 174 -26.80 23.47 11.01
N ASP A 175 -26.05 24.08 11.92
CA ASP A 175 -25.41 23.32 13.01
C ASP A 175 -25.02 24.16 14.25
N LYS A 176 -25.85 25.10 14.75
CA LYS A 176 -25.70 25.64 16.13
C LYS A 176 -26.99 26.03 16.86
N SER A 177 -28.15 26.09 16.20
CA SER A 177 -29.39 26.58 16.84
C SER A 177 -30.36 25.51 17.31
N GLN A 178 -30.04 24.22 17.11
CA GLN A 178 -30.97 23.12 17.42
C GLN A 178 -30.32 22.02 18.24
N LEU A 179 -29.64 22.37 19.35
CA LEU A 179 -29.61 21.50 20.53
C LEU A 179 -29.11 22.21 21.80
N ASP A 180 -29.54 23.45 22.08
CA ASP A 180 -29.34 23.99 23.43
C ASP A 180 -30.44 23.43 24.35
N GLY A 181 -30.28 22.17 24.77
CA GLY A 181 -31.19 21.49 25.70
C GLY A 181 -31.38 22.27 27.02
N THR A 182 -30.43 23.13 27.36
CA THR A 182 -30.49 24.05 28.50
C THR A 182 -31.65 25.05 28.39
N SER A 183 -31.96 25.52 27.18
CA SER A 183 -33.02 26.50 26.94
C SER A 183 -34.43 25.93 27.12
N ILE A 184 -34.62 24.66 26.73
CA ILE A 184 -35.91 23.96 26.92
C ILE A 184 -36.13 23.66 28.40
N ILE A 185 -35.10 23.21 29.11
CA ILE A 185 -35.19 22.95 30.55
C ILE A 185 -35.47 24.25 31.32
N ARG A 186 -34.77 25.35 31.02
CA ARG A 186 -35.02 26.66 31.66
C ARG A 186 -36.44 27.15 31.43
N ARG A 187 -36.95 27.06 30.20
CA ARG A 187 -38.33 27.45 29.88
C ARG A 187 -39.33 26.62 30.68
N ARG A 188 -39.09 25.31 30.81
CA ARG A 188 -39.97 24.41 31.56
C ARG A 188 -39.96 24.70 33.07
N ILE A 189 -38.80 25.02 33.63
CA ILE A 189 -38.67 25.38 35.05
C ILE A 189 -39.44 26.69 35.34
N GLU A 190 -39.34 27.70 34.48
CA GLU A 190 -40.07 28.96 34.66
C GLU A 190 -41.60 28.79 34.53
N GLU A 191 -42.07 27.94 33.60
CA GLU A 191 -43.50 27.59 33.52
C GLU A 191 -44.00 26.93 34.81
N LEU A 192 -43.23 26.01 35.38
CA LEU A 192 -43.60 25.31 36.61
C LEU A 192 -43.62 26.26 37.80
N LYS A 193 -42.65 27.18 37.88
CA LYS A 193 -42.58 28.21 38.92
C LYS A 193 -43.79 29.16 38.84
N LYS A 194 -44.18 29.58 37.63
CA LYS A 194 -45.37 30.43 37.42
C LYS A 194 -46.67 29.71 37.80
N LYS A 195 -46.79 28.41 37.49
CA LYS A 195 -47.95 27.60 37.88
C LYS A 195 -48.06 27.38 39.39
N GLN A 196 -46.94 27.26 40.11
CA GLN A 196 -46.98 27.10 41.57
C GLN A 196 -47.35 28.39 42.29
N VAL A 197 -46.89 29.55 41.80
CA VAL A 197 -47.25 30.86 42.38
C VAL A 197 -48.72 31.23 42.12
N ALA A 198 -49.30 30.75 41.02
CA ALA A 198 -50.71 30.98 40.70
C ALA A 198 -51.70 30.08 41.47
N ASN A 199 -51.20 29.12 42.26
CA ASN A 199 -52.01 28.15 43.00
C ASN A 199 -51.83 28.26 44.53
N GLN A 200 -51.38 29.43 45.00
CA GLN A 200 -51.40 29.89 46.39
C GLN A 200 -52.28 31.14 46.48
#